data_AF-A0A7G9SCX5-F1
#
_entry.id   AF-A0A7G9SCX5-F1
#
_cell.length_a   1.000
_cell.length_b   1.000
_cell.length_c   1.000
_cell.angle_alpha   90.00
_cell.angle_beta   90.00
_cell.angle_gamma   90.00
#
_symmetry.space_group_name_H-M   'P 1'
#
loop_
_entity.id
_entity.type
_entity.pdbx_description
1 polymer ?
#
loop_
_entity_poly.entity_id
_entity_poly.type
_entity_poly.pdbx_seq_one_letter_code
_entity_poly.pdbx_strand_id
1 'polypeptide(L)'
;MAFAATVGLLTLSAGLACLIHALIPALCTRTASRTIRLLYRLMDERGELQSVREQSVDVVAFAVLILLAGAVTLPLWILDVPQPLAIAYTLLAFAIPAAHLLSNRELDRLEPARA
;
A
#
# COMPACT_ATOMS: atom_id res chain seq x y z
N MET A 1 16.22 -6.68 14.62
CA MET A 1 15.61 -5.42 14.15
C MET A 1 14.69 -5.60 12.93
N ALA A 2 15.09 -6.40 11.92
CA ALA A 2 14.29 -6.62 10.71
C ALA A 2 12.85 -7.11 10.95
N PHE A 3 12.62 -8.02 11.93
CA PHE A 3 11.27 -8.52 12.24
C PHE A 3 10.29 -7.40 12.62
N ALA A 4 10.68 -6.52 13.56
CA ALA A 4 9.82 -5.43 14.03
C ALA A 4 9.52 -4.42 12.93
N ALA A 5 10.50 -4.12 12.08
CA ALA A 5 10.31 -3.24 10.92
C ALA A 5 9.32 -3.86 9.91
N THR A 6 9.46 -5.15 9.58
CA THR A 6 8.54 -5.85 8.67
C THR A 6 7.13 -5.91 9.23
N VAL A 7 6.96 -6.28 10.51
CA VAL A 7 5.65 -6.30 11.18
C VAL A 7 5.03 -4.91 11.21
N GLY A 8 5.80 -3.88 11.57
CA GLY A 8 5.32 -2.50 11.62
C GLY A 8 4.87 -1.99 10.25
N LEU A 9 5.66 -2.26 9.21
CA LEU A 9 5.35 -1.86 7.85
C LEU A 9 4.13 -2.62 7.28
N LEU A 10 4.01 -3.92 7.59
CA LEU A 10 2.83 -4.71 7.25
C LEU A 10 1.59 -4.18 7.94
N THR A 11 1.67 -3.86 9.23
CA THR A 11 0.56 -3.29 10.01
C THR A 11 0.12 -1.95 9.43
N LEU A 12 1.07 -1.06 9.11
CA LEU A 12 0.79 0.21 8.43
C LEU A 12 0.13 -0.01 7.08
N SER A 13 0.64 -0.94 6.27
CA SER A 13 0.09 -1.24 4.96
C SER A 13 -1.32 -1.85 5.03
N ALA A 14 -1.58 -2.71 6.02
CA ALA A 14 -2.90 -3.28 6.28
C ALA A 14 -3.89 -2.19 6.70
N GLY A 15 -3.49 -1.32 7.63
CA GLY A 15 -4.31 -0.19 8.06
C GLY A 15 -4.62 0.76 6.91
N LEU A 16 -3.62 1.09 6.09
CA LEU A 16 -3.79 1.94 4.92
C LEU A 16 -4.68 1.30 3.85
N ALA A 17 -4.52 0.01 3.58
CA ALA A 17 -5.39 -0.74 2.68
C ALA A 17 -6.84 -0.76 3.18
N CYS A 18 -7.07 -0.89 4.49
CA CYS A 18 -8.40 -0.78 5.08
C CYS A 18 -9.00 0.62 4.93
N LEU A 19 -8.23 1.69 5.14
CA LEU A 19 -8.69 3.07 4.94
C LEU A 19 -9.05 3.34 3.48
N ILE A 20 -8.19 2.92 2.55
CA ILE A 20 -8.46 3.05 1.11
C ILE A 20 -9.67 2.20 0.72
N HIS A 21 -9.84 1.01 1.28
CA HIS A 21 -11.02 0.18 1.05
C HIS A 21 -12.31 0.83 1.59
N ALA A 22 -12.26 1.50 2.74
CA ALA A 22 -13.40 2.23 3.27
C ALA A 22 -13.79 3.42 2.39
N LEU A 23 -12.80 4.09 1.77
CA LEU A 23 -13.04 5.22 0.86
C LEU A 23 -13.49 4.74 -0.53
N ILE A 24 -12.87 3.68 -1.05
CA ILE A 24 -13.10 3.13 -2.39
C ILE A 24 -13.18 1.59 -2.27
N PRO A 25 -14.39 1.05 -2.01
CA PRO A 25 -14.59 -0.39 -1.77
C PRO A 25 -14.03 -1.28 -2.88
N ALA A 26 -14.10 -0.82 -4.12
CA ALA A 26 -13.64 -1.58 -5.28
C ALA A 26 -12.12 -1.73 -5.39
N LEU A 27 -11.29 -0.94 -4.69
CA LEU A 27 -9.84 -0.91 -4.92
C LEU A 27 -9.01 -1.88 -4.04
N CYS A 28 -9.53 -2.38 -2.91
CA CYS A 28 -8.70 -3.09 -1.92
C CYS A 28 -9.34 -4.29 -1.21
N THR A 29 -10.45 -4.85 -1.70
CA THR A 29 -11.13 -6.03 -1.08
C THR A 29 -10.19 -7.21 -0.84
N ARG A 30 -9.41 -7.59 -1.85
CA ARG A 30 -8.45 -8.70 -1.75
C ARG A 30 -7.19 -8.31 -0.99
N THR A 31 -6.72 -7.08 -1.18
CA THR A 31 -5.47 -6.58 -0.60
C THR A 31 -5.55 -6.49 0.92
N ALA A 32 -6.58 -5.86 1.48
CA ALA A 32 -6.71 -5.69 2.93
C ALA A 32 -6.80 -7.06 3.65
N SER A 33 -7.66 -7.95 3.16
CA SER A 33 -7.83 -9.30 3.73
C SER A 33 -6.55 -10.13 3.64
N ARG A 34 -5.81 -10.03 2.51
CA ARG A 34 -4.53 -10.75 2.32
C ARG A 34 -3.46 -10.24 3.28
N THR A 35 -3.32 -8.93 3.44
CA THR A 35 -2.31 -8.34 4.35
C THR A 35 -2.57 -8.70 5.81
N ILE A 36 -3.84 -8.73 6.25
CA ILE A 36 -4.20 -9.16 7.60
C ILE A 36 -3.85 -10.64 7.84
N ARG A 37 -4.12 -11.52 6.86
CA ARG A 37 -3.75 -12.95 6.95
C ARG A 37 -2.23 -13.14 7.01
N LEU A 38 -1.48 -12.38 6.21
CA LEU A 38 -0.02 -12.41 6.22
C LEU A 38 0.54 -11.92 7.56
N LEU A 39 -0.05 -10.88 8.14
CA LEU A 39 0.31 -10.38 9.46
C LEU A 39 0.06 -11.44 10.55
N TYR A 40 -1.11 -12.10 10.51
CA TYR A 40 -1.46 -13.16 11.45
C TYR A 40 -0.48 -14.33 11.37
N ARG A 41 -0.19 -14.80 10.15
CA ARG A 41 0.78 -15.90 9.91
C ARG A 41 2.19 -15.54 10.40
N LEU A 42 2.63 -14.30 10.18
CA LEU A 42 3.96 -13.86 10.62
C LEU A 42 4.07 -13.68 12.14
N MET A 43 2.95 -13.40 12.82
CA MET A 43 2.88 -13.36 14.29
C MET A 43 2.86 -14.76 14.90
N ASP A 44 2.17 -15.69 14.26
CA ASP A 44 2.07 -17.09 14.67
C ASP A 44 3.40 -17.84 14.46
N GLU A 45 4.03 -17.62 13.30
CA GLU A 45 5.20 -18.38 12.88
C GLU A 45 6.33 -17.45 12.41
N ARG A 46 7.21 -17.06 13.34
CA ARG A 46 8.30 -16.09 13.08
C ARG A 46 9.34 -16.56 12.05
N GLY A 47 9.38 -17.87 11.76
CA GLY A 47 10.27 -18.46 10.75
C GLY A 47 9.88 -18.15 9.30
N GLU A 48 8.63 -17.74 9.07
CA GLU A 48 8.08 -17.41 7.74
C GLU A 48 8.40 -15.97 7.27
N LEU A 49 9.37 -15.33 7.93
CA LEU A 49 9.72 -13.93 7.69
C LEU A 49 10.12 -13.64 6.23
N GLN A 50 10.83 -14.57 5.58
CA GLN A 50 11.25 -14.40 4.18
C GLN A 50 10.09 -14.62 3.19
N SER A 51 9.29 -15.68 3.37
CA SER A 51 8.16 -15.99 2.48
C SER A 51 7.10 -14.88 2.50
N VAL A 52 6.78 -14.35 3.69
CA VAL A 52 5.85 -13.24 3.83
C VAL A 52 6.43 -11.94 3.27
N ARG A 53 7.72 -11.67 3.46
CA ARG A 53 8.36 -10.46 2.91
C ARG A 53 8.26 -10.44 1.38
N GLU A 54 8.55 -11.56 0.71
CA GLU A 54 8.43 -11.68 -0.74
C GLU A 54 6.99 -11.49 -1.23
N GLN A 55 6.01 -12.08 -0.54
CA GLN A 55 4.59 -11.92 -0.88
C GLN A 55 4.03 -10.53 -0.61
N SER A 56 4.72 -9.73 0.20
CA SER A 56 4.25 -8.42 0.66
C SER A 56 4.93 -7.25 -0.02
N VAL A 57 5.92 -7.49 -0.89
CA VAL A 57 6.71 -6.43 -1.54
C VAL A 57 5.80 -5.41 -2.23
N ASP A 58 4.81 -5.87 -3.00
CA ASP A 58 3.88 -4.99 -3.72
C ASP A 58 3.01 -4.15 -2.79
N VAL A 59 2.47 -4.77 -1.73
CA VAL A 59 1.59 -4.10 -0.77
C VAL A 59 2.36 -3.06 0.02
N VAL A 60 3.58 -3.43 0.44
CA VAL A 60 4.50 -2.54 1.13
C VAL A 60 4.94 -1.39 0.22
N ALA A 61 5.31 -1.67 -1.03
CA ALA A 61 5.70 -0.65 -2.00
C ALA A 61 4.57 0.35 -2.23
N PHE A 62 3.35 -0.15 -2.44
CA PHE A 62 2.17 0.70 -2.57
C PHE A 62 1.94 1.58 -1.33
N ALA A 63 2.02 0.99 -0.13
CA ALA A 63 1.82 1.74 1.12
C ALA A 63 2.91 2.81 1.32
N VAL A 64 4.17 2.49 1.02
CA VAL A 64 5.30 3.44 1.07
C VAL A 64 5.09 4.57 0.07
N LEU A 65 4.64 4.27 -1.16
CA LEU A 65 4.35 5.28 -2.18
C LEU A 65 3.23 6.24 -1.73
N ILE A 66 2.16 5.73 -1.14
CA ILE A 66 1.07 6.56 -0.60
C ILE A 66 1.56 7.42 0.58
N LEU A 67 2.35 6.86 1.50
CA LEU A 67 2.91 7.62 2.62
C LEU A 67 3.84 8.73 2.12
N LEU A 68 4.68 8.45 1.13
CA LEU A 68 5.58 9.44 0.56
C LEU A 68 4.80 10.53 -0.20
N ALA A 69 3.79 10.15 -0.99
CA ALA A 69 2.90 11.08 -1.67
C ALA A 69 2.17 11.99 -0.66
N GLY A 70 1.67 11.42 0.44
CA GLY A 70 1.06 12.17 1.54
C GLY A 70 2.05 13.10 2.21
N ALA A 71 3.26 12.65 2.53
CA ALA A 71 4.29 13.46 3.17
C ALA A 71 4.70 14.68 2.33
N VAL A 72 4.66 14.57 1.00
CA VAL A 72 4.96 15.67 0.07
C VAL A 72 3.78 16.61 -0.10
N THR A 73 2.56 16.08 -0.17
CA THR A 73 1.36 16.88 -0.52
C THR A 73 0.71 17.53 0.69
N LEU A 74 0.69 16.86 1.84
CA LEU A 74 0.06 17.36 3.07
C LEU A 74 0.59 18.75 3.50
N PRO A 75 1.91 19.03 3.48
CA PRO A 75 2.43 20.35 3.80
C PRO A 75 1.94 21.44 2.86
N LEU A 76 1.72 21.14 1.57
CA LEU A 76 1.26 22.12 0.58
C LEU A 76 -0.14 22.65 0.95
N TRP A 77 -1.01 21.77 1.44
CA TRP A 77 -2.35 22.13 1.90
C TRP A 77 -2.35 22.80 3.26
N ILE A 78 -1.39 22.50 4.14
CA ILE A 78 -1.26 23.12 5.47
C ILE A 78 -0.67 24.53 5.37
N LEU A 79 0.29 24.75 4.45
CA LEU A 79 1.00 26.01 4.28
C LEU A 79 0.31 27.00 3.33
N ASP A 80 -0.93 26.71 2.94
CA ASP A 80 -1.78 27.55 2.09
C ASP A 80 -1.08 28.00 0.78
N VAL A 81 -0.36 27.06 0.16
CA VAL A 81 0.31 27.25 -1.15
C VAL A 81 -0.77 27.51 -2.22
N PRO A 82 -0.50 28.33 -3.26
CA PRO A 82 -1.49 28.62 -4.30
C PRO A 82 -2.16 27.34 -4.83
N GLN A 83 -3.49 27.32 -4.82
CA GLN A 83 -4.32 26.18 -5.19
C GLN A 83 -3.90 25.45 -6.48
N PRO A 84 -3.58 26.14 -7.61
CA PRO A 84 -3.18 25.43 -8.83
C PRO A 84 -1.89 24.62 -8.64
N LEU A 85 -0.94 25.12 -7.85
CA LEU A 85 0.30 24.40 -7.52
C LEU A 85 0.00 23.20 -6.62
N ALA A 86 -0.77 23.40 -5.55
CA ALA A 86 -1.14 22.31 -4.62
C ALA A 86 -1.85 21.15 -5.35
N ILE A 87 -2.79 21.46 -6.24
CA ILE A 87 -3.49 20.47 -7.06
C ILE A 87 -2.52 19.75 -8.02
N ALA A 88 -1.69 20.50 -8.75
CA ALA A 88 -0.75 19.92 -9.70
C ALA A 88 0.24 18.95 -9.02
N TYR A 89 0.82 19.35 -7.90
CA TYR A 89 1.73 18.49 -7.12
C TYR A 89 1.01 17.31 -6.48
N THR A 90 -0.25 17.48 -6.05
CA THR A 90 -1.06 16.36 -5.54
C THR A 90 -1.29 15.32 -6.63
N LEU A 91 -1.72 15.75 -7.83
CA LEU A 91 -1.92 14.83 -8.95
C LEU A 91 -0.61 14.11 -9.33
N LEU A 92 0.50 14.84 -9.38
CA LEU A 92 1.80 14.26 -9.73
C LEU A 92 2.30 13.26 -8.68
N ALA A 93 2.19 13.59 -7.39
CA ALA A 93 2.64 12.74 -6.29
C ALA A 93 1.83 11.43 -6.22
N PHE A 94 0.53 11.48 -6.52
CA PHE A 94 -0.34 10.31 -6.53
C PHE A 94 -0.33 9.53 -7.85
N ALA A 95 0.25 10.07 -8.93
CA ALA A 95 0.32 9.38 -10.23
C ALA A 95 1.10 8.06 -10.14
N ILE A 96 2.20 8.01 -9.38
CA ILE A 96 3.04 6.81 -9.23
C ILE A 96 2.31 5.71 -8.44
N PRO A 97 1.76 5.96 -7.23
CA PRO A 97 0.95 4.95 -6.54
C PRO A 97 -0.24 4.48 -7.37
N ALA A 98 -0.90 5.38 -8.11
CA ALA A 98 -2.02 5.02 -8.98
C ALA A 98 -1.59 4.11 -10.14
N ALA A 99 -0.47 4.44 -10.81
CA ALA A 99 0.09 3.63 -11.88
C ALA A 99 0.51 2.24 -11.39
N HIS A 100 1.14 2.16 -10.21
CA HIS A 100 1.50 0.89 -9.58
C HIS A 100 0.27 0.01 -9.29
N LEU A 101 -0.80 0.61 -8.77
CA LEU A 101 -2.07 -0.10 -8.51
C LEU A 101 -2.73 -0.61 -9.81
N LEU A 102 -2.65 0.18 -10.89
CA LEU A 102 -3.19 -0.20 -12.20
C LEU A 102 -2.36 -1.31 -12.87
N SER A 103 -1.03 -1.21 -12.83
CA SER A 103 -0.13 -2.22 -13.41
C SER A 103 -0.26 -3.59 -12.71
N ASN A 104 -0.38 -3.60 -11.38
CA ASN A 104 -0.53 -4.86 -10.64
C ASN A 104 -1.89 -5.53 -10.86
N ARG A 105 -2.95 -4.75 -11.18
CA ARG A 105 -4.24 -5.32 -11.59
C ARG A 105 -4.18 -6.09 -12.91
N GLU A 106 -3.25 -5.76 -13.81
CA GLU A 106 -3.11 -6.47 -15.08
C GLU A 106 -2.36 -7.81 -14.91
N LEU A 107 -1.40 -7.87 -13.98
CA LEU A 107 -0.70 -9.11 -13.61
C LEU A 107 -1.66 -10.13 -12.96
N ASP A 108 -2.55 -9.67 -12.07
CA ASP A 108 -3.61 -10.50 -11.44
C ASP A 108 -4.63 -11.07 -12.47
N ARG A 109 -4.75 -10.47 -13.66
CA ARG A 109 -5.63 -10.99 -14.74
C ARG A 109 -4.96 -12.09 -15.58
N LEU A 110 -3.63 -12.17 -15.54
CA LEU A 110 -2.84 -13.07 -16.38
C LEU A 110 -2.38 -14.34 -15.66
N GLU A 111 -2.56 -14.45 -14.34
CA GLU A 111 -2.46 -15.74 -13.64
C GLU A 111 -3.73 -16.56 -13.87
N PRO A 112 -3.72 -17.60 -14.73
CA PRO A 112 -4.81 -18.57 -14.73
C PRO A 112 -4.87 -19.20 -13.34
N ALA A 113 -6.09 -19.34 -12.81
CA ALA A 113 -6.37 -20.08 -11.60
C ALA A 113 -5.68 -21.44 -11.67
N ARG A 114 -4.53 -21.58 -11.00
CA ARG A 114 -3.95 -22.88 -10.71
C ARG A 114 -4.80 -23.48 -9.60
N ALA A 115 -5.91 -24.07 -10.01
CA ALA A 115 -6.62 -25.12 -9.30
C ALA A 115 -6.03 -26.47 -9.69
#